data_AF-A9EXN4-F1
#
_entry.id   AF-A9EXN4-F1
#
_cell.length_a   1.000
_cell.length_b   1.000
_cell.length_c   1.000
_cell.angle_alpha   90.00
_cell.angle_beta   90.00
_cell.angle_gamma   90.00
#
_symmetry.space_group_name_H-M   'P 1'
#
loop_
_entity.id
_entity.type
_entity.pdbx_description
1 polymer ?
#
loop_
_entity_poly.entity_id
_entity_poly.type
_entity_poly.pdbx_seq_one_letter_code
_entity_poly.pdbx_strand_id
1 'polypeptide(L)'
;MASRWARTGRTDATVQAASGYLVLAALAISLGLVLRDGWPWIHPSPWLALPPLAALLMSALLGLTLAAGVIATTRVAVARFSWARRLHAELRPVARDFSLGQILLLAGLSSLGEELLFRGLLTPLLGVLLSAILFGLMHQMRGPSRWVWIGWAVGVGAGLGAIFAATGSLVGPVLAHAVVNAVNLSYLRDHDPGAVEQQPTL
;
A
#
# COMPACT_ATOMS: atom_id res chain seq x y z
N MET A 1 18.61 -28.88 -11.53
CA MET A 1 18.32 -28.84 -10.07
C MET A 1 18.20 -27.43 -9.52
N ALA A 2 19.14 -26.50 -9.75
CA ALA A 2 19.09 -25.10 -9.26
C ALA A 2 17.76 -24.35 -9.47
N SER A 3 17.06 -24.60 -10.59
CA SER A 3 15.74 -23.99 -10.89
C SER A 3 14.58 -24.48 -10.01
N ARG A 4 14.73 -25.61 -9.30
CA ARG A 4 13.76 -26.06 -8.28
C ARG A 4 14.00 -25.34 -6.95
N TRP A 5 15.25 -25.25 -6.51
CA TRP A 5 15.64 -24.56 -5.26
C TRP A 5 15.33 -23.04 -5.30
N ALA A 6 15.54 -22.40 -6.45
CA ALA A 6 15.15 -21.00 -6.66
C ALA A 6 13.63 -20.79 -6.78
N ARG A 7 12.86 -21.84 -7.11
CA ARG A 7 11.39 -21.79 -7.08
C ARG A 7 10.85 -21.98 -5.67
N THR A 8 11.39 -22.92 -4.91
CA THR A 8 10.97 -23.17 -3.52
C THR A 8 11.22 -21.93 -2.66
N GLY A 9 12.42 -21.34 -2.71
CA GLY A 9 12.73 -20.14 -1.91
C GLY A 9 11.84 -18.92 -2.20
N ARG A 10 11.35 -18.76 -3.44
CA ARG A 10 10.41 -17.68 -3.81
C ARG A 10 8.99 -17.92 -3.30
N THR A 11 8.54 -19.16 -3.36
CA THR A 11 7.26 -19.57 -2.77
C THR A 11 7.28 -19.37 -1.27
N ASP A 12 8.38 -19.73 -0.61
CA ASP A 12 8.55 -19.59 0.84
C ASP A 12 8.46 -18.12 1.28
N ALA A 13 9.16 -17.21 0.60
CA ALA A 13 9.09 -15.77 0.90
C ALA A 13 7.68 -15.18 0.69
N THR A 14 6.97 -15.62 -0.36
CA THR A 14 5.58 -15.17 -0.61
C THR A 14 4.65 -15.65 0.50
N VAL A 15 4.76 -16.93 0.87
CA VAL A 15 3.93 -17.53 1.92
C VAL A 15 4.22 -16.87 3.27
N GLN A 16 5.48 -16.59 3.59
CA GLN A 16 5.86 -15.86 4.80
C GLN A 16 5.24 -14.47 4.85
N ALA A 17 5.37 -13.67 3.77
CA ALA A 17 4.78 -12.34 3.72
C ALA A 17 3.25 -12.37 3.80
N ALA A 18 2.60 -13.24 3.03
CA ALA A 18 1.15 -13.44 3.07
C ALA A 18 0.66 -13.83 4.48
N SER A 19 1.37 -14.76 5.13
CA SER A 19 1.05 -15.20 6.49
C SER A 19 1.23 -14.07 7.50
N GLY A 20 2.29 -13.27 7.36
CA GLY A 20 2.53 -12.08 8.18
C GLY A 20 1.37 -11.09 8.10
N TYR A 21 0.85 -10.83 6.90
CA TYR A 21 -0.29 -9.93 6.70
C TYR A 21 -1.61 -10.49 7.24
N LEU A 22 -1.83 -11.80 7.18
CA LEU A 22 -2.99 -12.44 7.82
C LEU A 22 -2.91 -12.32 9.35
N VAL A 23 -1.73 -12.54 9.93
CA VAL A 23 -1.50 -12.35 11.37
C VAL A 23 -1.71 -10.88 11.74
N LEU A 24 -1.20 -9.94 10.95
CA LEU A 24 -1.42 -8.51 11.14
C LEU A 24 -2.91 -8.16 11.13
N ALA A 25 -3.67 -8.67 10.15
CA ALA A 25 -5.11 -8.46 10.06
C ALA A 25 -5.83 -9.01 11.29
N ALA A 26 -5.51 -10.23 11.71
CA ALA A 26 -6.11 -10.86 12.89
C ALA A 26 -5.81 -10.08 14.17
N LEU A 27 -4.56 -9.63 14.36
CA LEU A 27 -4.16 -8.79 15.48
C LEU A 27 -4.87 -7.44 15.47
N ALA A 28 -4.93 -6.76 14.31
CA ALA A 28 -5.62 -5.48 14.18
C ALA A 28 -7.12 -5.60 14.47
N ILE A 29 -7.77 -6.68 14.01
CA ILE A 29 -9.18 -6.94 14.32
C ILE A 29 -9.35 -7.18 15.81
N SER A 30 -8.52 -8.04 16.41
CA SER A 30 -8.62 -8.40 17.82
C SER A 30 -8.41 -7.17 18.72
N LEU A 31 -7.38 -6.38 18.46
CA LEU A 31 -7.12 -5.13 19.17
C LEU A 31 -8.22 -4.09 18.91
N GLY A 32 -8.73 -3.99 17.69
CA GLY A 32 -9.85 -3.11 17.35
C GLY A 32 -11.09 -3.41 18.18
N LEU A 33 -11.46 -4.70 18.29
CA LEU A 33 -12.62 -5.12 19.08
C LEU A 33 -12.44 -4.92 20.60
N VAL A 34 -11.21 -4.84 21.09
CA VAL A 34 -10.90 -4.64 22.51
C VAL A 34 -10.74 -3.16 22.87
N LEU A 35 -10.13 -2.36 22.00
CA LEU A 35 -9.69 -1.00 22.30
C LEU A 35 -10.65 0.09 21.83
N ARG A 36 -11.65 -0.24 21.01
CA ARG A 36 -12.62 0.73 20.49
C ARG A 36 -13.98 0.12 20.21
N ASP A 37 -14.99 0.97 20.14
CA ASP A 37 -16.34 0.55 19.81
C ASP A 37 -16.53 0.31 18.30
N GLY A 38 -17.37 -0.68 18.01
CA GLY A 38 -17.76 -1.06 16.67
C GLY A 38 -16.71 -1.86 15.91
N TRP A 39 -17.05 -2.21 14.67
CA TRP A 39 -16.19 -3.04 13.85
C TRP A 39 -15.02 -2.25 13.24
N PRO A 40 -13.82 -2.84 13.08
CA PRO A 40 -12.65 -2.17 12.49
C PRO A 40 -12.87 -1.64 11.06
N TRP A 41 -13.84 -2.20 10.33
CA TRP A 41 -14.20 -1.74 8.98
C TRP A 41 -15.11 -0.50 8.94
N ILE A 42 -15.56 -0.01 10.10
CA ILE A 42 -16.43 1.17 10.23
C ILE A 42 -15.77 2.18 11.18
N HIS A 43 -15.63 3.42 10.74
CA HIS A 43 -15.16 4.49 11.62
C HIS A 43 -16.25 4.82 12.65
N PRO A 44 -15.94 4.97 13.95
CA PRO A 44 -16.96 5.13 14.98
C PRO A 44 -17.62 6.52 14.94
N SER A 45 -16.91 7.51 14.43
CA SER A 45 -17.33 8.92 14.36
C SER A 45 -16.87 9.55 13.04
N PRO A 46 -17.42 9.14 11.88
CA PRO A 46 -17.00 9.68 10.59
C PRO A 46 -17.32 11.18 10.49
N TRP A 47 -16.51 11.94 9.76
CA TRP A 47 -16.72 13.39 9.59
C TRP A 47 -18.00 13.70 8.82
N LEU A 48 -18.44 12.79 7.94
CA LEU A 48 -19.66 12.92 7.16
C LEU A 48 -20.70 11.90 7.65
N ALA A 49 -21.85 12.41 8.09
CA ALA A 49 -23.00 11.59 8.46
C ALA A 49 -23.73 11.09 7.20
N LEU A 50 -23.24 10.01 6.62
CA LEU A 50 -23.78 9.41 5.40
C LEU A 50 -24.55 8.12 5.70
N PRO A 51 -25.64 7.82 4.95
CA PRO A 51 -26.22 6.48 4.93
C PRO A 51 -25.20 5.41 4.53
N PRO A 52 -25.30 4.16 5.02
CA PRO A 52 -24.27 3.14 4.81
C PRO A 52 -23.89 2.88 3.34
N LEU A 53 -24.87 2.86 2.44
CA LEU A 53 -24.62 2.67 1.02
C LEU A 53 -23.88 3.86 0.40
N ALA A 54 -24.28 5.09 0.76
CA ALA A 54 -23.61 6.30 0.26
C ALA A 54 -22.17 6.40 0.79
N ALA A 55 -21.94 6.06 2.06
CA ALA A 55 -20.60 5.96 2.66
C ALA A 55 -19.72 4.96 1.91
N LEU A 56 -20.24 3.76 1.63
CA LEU A 56 -19.54 2.71 0.89
C LEU A 56 -19.16 3.18 -0.53
N LEU A 57 -20.14 3.67 -1.30
CA LEU A 57 -19.93 4.10 -2.68
C LEU A 57 -18.99 5.30 -2.77
N MET A 58 -19.14 6.28 -1.88
CA MET A 58 -18.26 7.44 -1.84
C MET A 58 -16.84 7.05 -1.44
N SER A 59 -16.68 6.16 -0.45
CA SER A 59 -15.38 5.64 -0.07
C SER A 59 -14.70 4.93 -1.24
N ALA A 60 -15.41 4.02 -1.92
CA ALA A 60 -14.89 3.33 -3.09
C ALA A 60 -14.49 4.29 -4.21
N LEU A 61 -15.33 5.28 -4.53
CA LEU A 61 -15.03 6.29 -5.56
C LEU A 61 -13.79 7.12 -5.21
N LEU A 62 -13.70 7.63 -3.98
CA LEU A 62 -12.55 8.40 -3.51
C LEU A 62 -11.27 7.55 -3.50
N GLY A 63 -11.39 6.29 -3.08
CA GLY A 63 -10.28 5.33 -3.09
C GLY A 63 -9.73 5.07 -4.49
N LEU A 64 -10.61 4.78 -5.45
CA LEU A 64 -10.22 4.57 -6.85
C LEU A 64 -9.64 5.86 -7.48
N THR A 65 -10.17 7.02 -7.12
CA THR A 65 -9.65 8.32 -7.56
C THR A 65 -8.24 8.56 -7.02
N LEU A 66 -8.02 8.30 -5.73
CA LEU A 66 -6.71 8.38 -5.10
C LEU A 66 -5.73 7.41 -5.75
N ALA A 67 -6.13 6.16 -5.98
CA ALA A 67 -5.29 5.17 -6.64
C ALA A 67 -4.86 5.61 -8.04
N ALA A 68 -5.80 6.11 -8.85
CA ALA A 68 -5.50 6.65 -10.16
C ALA A 68 -4.48 7.81 -10.09
N GLY A 69 -4.68 8.74 -9.16
CA GLY A 69 -3.77 9.86 -8.94
C GLY A 69 -2.37 9.42 -8.50
N VAL A 70 -2.28 8.46 -7.57
CA VAL A 70 -1.02 7.88 -7.09
C VAL A 70 -0.28 7.19 -8.23
N ILE A 71 -0.96 6.33 -9.00
CA ILE A 71 -0.38 5.61 -10.14
C ILE A 71 0.13 6.61 -11.19
N ALA A 72 -0.70 7.56 -11.59
CA ALA A 72 -0.32 8.57 -12.58
C ALA A 72 0.90 9.37 -12.12
N THR A 73 0.90 9.83 -10.86
CA THR A 73 2.00 10.59 -10.29
C THR A 73 3.27 9.76 -10.21
N THR A 74 3.20 8.47 -9.84
CA THR A 74 4.36 7.57 -9.87
C THR A 74 4.94 7.46 -11.28
N ARG A 75 4.10 7.26 -12.31
CA ARG A 75 4.57 7.15 -13.70
C ARG A 75 5.22 8.44 -14.19
N VAL A 76 4.56 9.57 -13.96
CA VAL A 76 5.09 10.90 -14.33
C VAL A 76 6.40 11.16 -13.60
N ALA A 77 6.48 10.85 -12.31
CA ALA A 77 7.68 11.11 -11.52
C ALA A 77 8.87 10.28 -12.03
N VAL A 78 8.69 8.98 -12.26
CA VAL A 78 9.75 8.10 -12.80
C VAL A 78 10.17 8.57 -14.20
N ALA A 79 9.24 9.00 -15.05
CA ALA A 79 9.57 9.52 -16.37
C ALA A 79 10.34 10.85 -16.33
N ARG A 80 10.07 11.73 -15.36
CA ARG A 80 10.58 13.11 -15.36
C ARG A 80 11.75 13.36 -14.43
N PHE A 81 11.85 12.64 -13.31
CA PHE A 81 12.80 12.98 -12.24
C PHE A 81 13.80 11.86 -11.97
N SER A 82 15.08 12.22 -11.87
CA SER A 82 16.17 11.27 -11.60
C SER A 82 16.07 10.65 -10.20
N TRP A 83 15.58 11.39 -9.20
CA TRP A 83 15.36 10.86 -7.85
C TRP A 83 14.30 9.75 -7.84
N ALA A 84 13.27 9.86 -8.68
CA ALA A 84 12.20 8.87 -8.77
C ALA A 84 12.69 7.62 -9.51
N ARG A 85 13.51 7.77 -10.56
CA ARG A 85 14.18 6.63 -11.21
C ARG A 85 15.10 5.88 -10.26
N ARG A 86 15.87 6.60 -9.43
CA ARG A 86 16.71 5.98 -8.38
C ARG A 86 15.87 5.19 -7.38
N LEU A 87 14.81 5.80 -6.84
CA LEU A 87 13.90 5.12 -5.92
C LEU A 87 13.27 3.87 -6.57
N HIS A 88 12.80 3.96 -7.82
CA HIS A 88 12.27 2.83 -8.58
C HIS A 88 13.30 1.71 -8.73
N ALA A 89 14.53 2.04 -9.11
CA ALA A 89 15.61 1.07 -9.25
C ALA A 89 15.96 0.37 -7.92
N GLU A 90 15.99 1.12 -6.82
CA GLU A 90 16.26 0.57 -5.49
C GLU A 90 15.11 -0.29 -4.94
N LEU A 91 13.86 0.00 -5.31
CA LEU A 91 12.68 -0.82 -4.94
C LEU A 91 12.49 -2.03 -5.87
N ARG A 92 13.04 -1.99 -7.07
CA ARG A 92 12.86 -3.03 -8.09
C ARG A 92 13.11 -4.46 -7.60
N PRO A 93 14.16 -4.75 -6.81
CA PRO A 93 14.43 -6.08 -6.31
C PRO A 93 13.30 -6.69 -5.47
N VAL A 94 12.43 -5.86 -4.87
CA VAL A 94 11.28 -6.34 -4.09
C VAL A 94 10.29 -7.11 -4.95
N ALA A 95 10.06 -6.68 -6.19
CA ALA A 95 9.01 -7.23 -7.06
C ALA A 95 9.55 -8.06 -8.24
N ARG A 96 10.83 -7.90 -8.59
CA ARG A 96 11.45 -8.46 -9.82
C ARG A 96 11.20 -9.95 -10.00
N ASP A 97 11.22 -10.72 -8.92
CA ASP A 97 11.16 -12.19 -8.98
C ASP A 97 9.76 -12.78 -8.75
N PHE A 98 8.75 -11.92 -8.52
CA PHE A 98 7.37 -12.33 -8.29
C PHE A 98 6.58 -12.51 -9.59
N SER A 99 5.83 -13.60 -9.67
CA SER A 99 4.78 -13.79 -10.67
C SER A 99 3.62 -12.81 -10.45
N LEU A 100 2.79 -12.62 -11.47
CA LEU A 100 1.60 -11.77 -11.34
C LEU A 100 0.66 -12.27 -10.24
N GLY A 101 0.44 -13.58 -10.13
CA GLY A 101 -0.39 -14.15 -9.07
C GLY A 101 0.13 -13.85 -7.67
N GLN A 102 1.46 -13.91 -7.45
CA GLN A 102 2.08 -13.54 -6.18
C GLN A 102 1.92 -12.05 -5.88
N ILE A 103 2.06 -11.18 -6.89
CA ILE A 103 1.84 -9.74 -6.74
C ILE A 103 0.38 -9.47 -6.33
N LEU A 104 -0.60 -10.09 -7.00
CA LEU A 104 -2.01 -9.89 -6.68
C LEU A 104 -2.36 -10.41 -5.27
N LEU A 105 -1.83 -11.57 -4.88
CA LEU A 105 -2.00 -12.12 -3.54
C LEU A 105 -1.43 -11.18 -2.48
N LEU A 106 -0.18 -10.74 -2.66
CA LEU A 106 0.49 -9.84 -1.72
C LEU A 106 -0.22 -8.49 -1.67
N ALA A 107 -0.60 -7.91 -2.81
CA ALA A 107 -1.33 -6.65 -2.86
C ALA A 107 -2.67 -6.73 -2.12
N GLY A 108 -3.42 -7.82 -2.26
CA GLY A 108 -4.68 -8.02 -1.55
C GLY A 108 -4.50 -8.18 -0.05
N LEU A 109 -3.62 -9.09 0.37
CA LEU A 109 -3.41 -9.39 1.79
C LEU A 109 -2.71 -8.26 2.53
N SER A 110 -1.71 -7.62 1.93
CA SER A 110 -1.03 -6.46 2.52
C SER A 110 -2.01 -5.31 2.74
N SER A 111 -2.81 -4.99 1.73
CA SER A 111 -3.79 -3.91 1.82
C SER A 111 -4.84 -4.21 2.88
N LEU A 112 -5.33 -5.45 2.98
CA LEU A 112 -6.28 -5.81 4.02
C LEU A 112 -5.67 -5.66 5.43
N GLY A 113 -4.51 -6.25 5.67
CA GLY A 113 -3.87 -6.24 6.99
C GLY A 113 -3.42 -4.85 7.42
N GLU A 114 -2.80 -4.10 6.51
CA GLU A 114 -2.31 -2.75 6.81
C GLU A 114 -3.46 -1.76 6.97
N GLU A 115 -4.51 -1.79 6.14
CA GLU A 115 -5.65 -0.88 6.32
C GLU A 115 -6.44 -1.20 7.60
N LEU A 116 -6.59 -2.48 7.98
CA LEU A 116 -7.17 -2.83 9.28
C LEU A 116 -6.35 -2.25 10.44
N LEU A 117 -5.02 -2.33 10.38
CA LEU A 117 -4.15 -1.77 11.41
C LEU A 117 -4.21 -0.24 11.42
N PHE A 118 -3.84 0.41 10.32
CA PHE A 118 -3.62 1.85 10.30
C PHE A 118 -4.93 2.64 10.26
N ARG A 119 -5.95 2.14 9.55
CA ARG A 119 -7.24 2.84 9.41
C ARG A 119 -8.23 2.29 10.41
N GLY A 120 -8.44 0.98 10.43
CA GLY A 120 -9.42 0.37 11.32
C GLY A 120 -9.13 0.55 12.82
N LEU A 121 -7.85 0.48 13.21
CA LEU A 121 -7.42 0.65 14.60
C LEU A 121 -6.80 2.03 14.86
N LEU A 122 -5.69 2.38 14.20
CA LEU A 122 -4.90 3.56 14.61
C LEU A 122 -5.54 4.90 14.26
N THR A 123 -6.23 5.04 13.14
CA THR A 123 -6.84 6.33 12.75
C THR A 123 -7.91 6.80 13.75
N PRO A 124 -8.86 5.96 14.20
CA PRO A 124 -9.80 6.31 15.27
C PRO A 124 -9.14 6.67 16.60
N LEU A 125 -8.02 6.01 16.95
CA LEU A 125 -7.34 6.19 18.24
C LEU A 125 -6.40 7.41 18.25
N LEU A 126 -5.72 7.66 17.14
CA LEU A 126 -4.60 8.60 17.05
C LEU A 126 -4.86 9.77 16.09
N GLY A 127 -5.94 9.69 15.31
CA GLY A 127 -6.23 10.61 14.22
C GLY A 127 -5.45 10.31 12.94
N VAL A 128 -5.87 10.97 11.86
CA VAL A 128 -5.32 10.76 10.50
C VAL A 128 -3.83 11.08 10.44
N LEU A 129 -3.40 12.21 11.02
CA LEU A 129 -2.02 12.68 10.90
C LEU A 129 -1.03 11.71 11.54
N LEU A 130 -1.25 11.33 12.80
CA LEU A 130 -0.32 10.46 13.52
C LEU A 130 -0.33 9.05 12.93
N SER A 131 -1.49 8.52 12.55
CA SER A 131 -1.57 7.23 11.84
C SER A 131 -0.80 7.25 10.52
N ALA A 132 -0.91 8.32 9.73
CA ALA A 132 -0.18 8.48 8.47
C ALA A 132 1.34 8.55 8.66
N ILE A 133 1.81 9.25 9.71
CA ILE A 133 3.24 9.31 10.06
C ILE A 133 3.74 7.90 10.43
N LEU A 134 3.01 7.18 11.28
CA LEU A 134 3.37 5.81 11.66
C LEU A 134 3.38 4.87 10.45
N PHE A 135 2.41 5.00 9.56
CA PHE A 135 2.35 4.25 8.30
C PHE A 135 3.62 4.49 7.46
N GLY A 136 3.97 5.75 7.21
CA GLY A 136 5.17 6.08 6.45
C GLY A 136 6.46 5.62 7.12
N LEU A 137 6.55 5.71 8.45
CA LEU A 137 7.72 5.21 9.20
C LEU A 137 7.88 3.70 9.15
N MET A 138 6.80 2.94 8.98
CA MET A 138 6.85 1.48 8.75
C MET A 138 7.22 1.11 7.31
N HIS A 139 7.08 2.04 6.38
CA HIS A 139 7.48 1.89 4.98
C HIS A 139 8.95 2.29 4.80
N GLN A 140 9.85 1.42 5.25
CA GLN A 140 11.30 1.63 5.17
C GLN A 140 11.95 0.84 4.05
N MET A 141 13.04 1.40 3.53
CA MET A 141 13.96 0.70 2.64
C MET A 141 15.41 1.09 2.98
N ARG A 142 16.36 0.31 2.46
CA ARG A 142 17.78 0.63 2.58
C ARG A 142 18.14 1.77 1.61
N GLY A 143 19.15 2.57 1.96
CA GLY A 143 19.67 3.64 1.10
C GLY A 143 19.07 5.03 1.37
N PRO A 144 19.53 6.07 0.66
CA PRO A 144 19.11 7.45 0.87
C PRO A 144 17.68 7.72 0.38
N SER A 145 17.18 6.99 -0.62
CA SER A 145 15.80 7.18 -1.14
C SER A 145 14.71 6.83 -0.12
N ARG A 146 15.07 6.20 1.01
CA ARG A 146 14.15 5.88 2.10
C ARG A 146 13.35 7.08 2.59
N TRP A 147 13.95 8.27 2.65
CA TRP A 147 13.23 9.46 3.13
C TRP A 147 12.17 9.94 2.15
N VAL A 148 12.43 9.81 0.86
CA VAL A 148 11.44 10.06 -0.19
C VAL A 148 10.32 9.02 -0.11
N TRP A 149 10.67 7.75 0.09
CA TRP A 149 9.70 6.67 0.24
C TRP A 149 8.80 6.85 1.47
N ILE A 150 9.38 7.18 2.62
CA ILE A 150 8.63 7.52 3.85
C ILE A 150 7.71 8.70 3.57
N GLY A 151 8.21 9.81 3.04
CA GLY A 151 7.39 11.00 2.77
C GLY A 151 6.23 10.71 1.82
N TRP A 152 6.49 9.92 0.77
CA TRP A 152 5.46 9.44 -0.14
C TRP A 152 4.41 8.58 0.57
N ALA A 153 4.85 7.62 1.38
CA ALA A 153 3.99 6.74 2.15
C ALA A 153 3.18 7.53 3.20
N VAL A 154 3.73 8.56 3.84
CA VAL A 154 2.96 9.47 4.72
C VAL A 154 1.87 10.20 3.91
N GLY A 155 2.18 10.71 2.72
CA GLY A 155 1.21 11.41 1.87
C GLY A 155 0.04 10.53 1.44
N VAL A 156 0.34 9.35 0.87
CA VAL A 156 -0.69 8.33 0.56
C VAL A 156 -1.41 7.90 1.85
N GLY A 157 -0.63 7.77 2.92
CA GLY A 157 -1.05 7.46 4.27
C GLY A 157 -2.20 8.34 4.74
N ALA A 158 -1.99 9.65 4.66
CA ALA A 158 -2.93 10.69 5.03
C ALA A 158 -4.16 10.68 4.13
N GLY A 159 -4.00 10.47 2.82
CA GLY A 159 -5.12 10.35 1.88
C GLY A 159 -6.07 9.21 2.22
N LEU A 160 -5.54 8.01 2.43
CA LEU A 160 -6.32 6.83 2.83
C LEU A 160 -6.98 7.04 4.22
N GLY A 161 -6.25 7.61 5.18
CA GLY A 161 -6.77 7.95 6.49
C GLY A 161 -7.92 8.96 6.43
N ALA A 162 -7.79 10.00 5.60
CA ALA A 162 -8.83 10.99 5.38
C ALA A 162 -10.08 10.40 4.72
N ILE A 163 -9.94 9.48 3.76
CA ILE A 163 -11.09 8.79 3.16
C ILE A 163 -11.83 7.98 4.23
N PHE A 164 -11.12 7.22 5.07
CA PHE A 164 -11.75 6.45 6.14
C PHE A 164 -12.42 7.36 7.18
N ALA A 165 -11.73 8.40 7.64
CA ALA A 165 -12.25 9.34 8.62
C ALA A 165 -13.45 10.13 8.07
N ALA A 166 -13.46 10.48 6.78
CA ALA A 166 -14.55 11.21 6.16
C ALA A 166 -15.79 10.32 5.92
N THR A 167 -15.60 9.16 5.30
CA THR A 167 -16.71 8.32 4.81
C THR A 167 -17.20 7.32 5.84
N GLY A 168 -16.34 6.96 6.79
CA GLY A 168 -16.56 5.87 7.73
C GLY A 168 -16.43 4.46 7.15
N SER A 169 -16.15 4.30 5.86
CA SER A 169 -16.02 2.98 5.23
C SER A 169 -14.57 2.67 4.85
N LEU A 170 -14.09 1.50 5.25
CA LEU A 170 -12.73 1.02 4.96
C LEU A 170 -12.55 0.52 3.51
N VAL A 171 -13.64 0.39 2.75
CA VAL A 171 -13.62 -0.17 1.39
C VAL A 171 -12.75 0.66 0.43
N GLY A 172 -12.91 1.99 0.43
CA GLY A 172 -12.08 2.90 -0.36
C GLY A 172 -10.58 2.75 -0.10
N PRO A 173 -10.12 2.86 1.16
CA PRO A 173 -8.72 2.64 1.51
C PRO A 173 -8.18 1.28 1.06
N VAL A 174 -8.91 0.18 1.32
CA VAL A 174 -8.47 -1.18 0.93
C VAL A 174 -8.37 -1.31 -0.59
N LEU A 175 -9.37 -0.84 -1.33
CA LEU A 175 -9.36 -0.87 -2.80
C LEU A 175 -8.20 -0.04 -3.35
N ALA A 176 -8.02 1.18 -2.84
CA ALA A 176 -6.98 2.08 -3.30
C ALA A 176 -5.59 1.47 -3.10
N HIS A 177 -5.32 0.98 -1.89
CA HIS A 177 -4.05 0.37 -1.54
C HIS A 177 -3.80 -0.90 -2.38
N ALA A 178 -4.80 -1.77 -2.54
CA ALA A 178 -4.67 -3.01 -3.32
C ALA A 178 -4.37 -2.72 -4.79
N VAL A 179 -5.08 -1.75 -5.38
CA VAL A 179 -4.86 -1.35 -6.79
C VAL A 179 -3.48 -0.72 -6.96
N VAL A 180 -3.08 0.20 -6.08
CA VAL A 180 -1.75 0.82 -6.13
C VAL A 180 -0.66 -0.24 -6.00
N ASN A 181 -0.76 -1.16 -5.05
CA ASN A 181 0.24 -2.21 -4.85
C ASN A 181 0.31 -3.15 -6.06
N ALA A 182 -0.83 -3.63 -6.56
CA ALA A 182 -0.86 -4.51 -7.73
C ALA A 182 -0.22 -3.85 -8.95
N VAL A 183 -0.54 -2.59 -9.21
CA VAL A 183 -0.07 -1.85 -10.39
C VAL A 183 1.38 -1.40 -10.23
N ASN A 184 1.81 -0.93 -9.07
CA ASN A 184 3.17 -0.43 -8.86
C ASN A 184 4.18 -1.57 -8.65
N LEU A 185 3.82 -2.67 -8.00
CA LEU A 185 4.70 -3.85 -7.94
C LEU A 185 4.88 -4.48 -9.32
N SER A 186 3.82 -4.56 -10.12
CA SER A 186 3.93 -5.03 -11.50
C SER A 186 4.81 -4.09 -12.34
N TYR A 187 4.69 -2.77 -12.14
CA TYR A 187 5.55 -1.79 -12.81
C TYR A 187 7.02 -1.88 -12.38
N LEU A 188 7.30 -2.10 -11.09
CA LEU A 188 8.66 -2.38 -10.61
C LEU A 188 9.22 -3.64 -11.29
N ARG A 189 8.44 -4.71 -11.37
CA ARG A 189 8.86 -5.95 -12.04
C ARG A 189 9.21 -5.70 -13.51
N ASP A 190 8.31 -5.04 -14.25
CA ASP A 190 8.33 -5.01 -15.71
C ASP A 190 9.07 -3.82 -16.32
N HIS A 191 9.32 -2.75 -15.56
CA HIS A 191 9.95 -1.54 -16.07
C HIS A 191 11.34 -1.33 -15.47
N ASP A 192 12.36 -1.24 -16.33
CA ASP A 192 13.73 -0.88 -15.96
C ASP A 192 14.10 0.49 -16.56
N PRO A 193 14.02 1.58 -15.78
CA PRO A 193 14.34 2.91 -16.29
C PRO A 193 15.85 3.09 -16.60
N GLY A 194 16.73 2.21 -16.10
CA GLY A 194 18.17 2.26 -16.34
C GLY A 194 18.62 1.64 -17.66
N ALA A 195 17.77 0.82 -18.30
CA ALA A 195 18.08 0.21 -19.60
C ALA A 195 18.17 1.23 -20.75
N VAL A 196 17.53 2.40 -20.60
CA VAL A 196 17.54 3.47 -21.62
C VAL A 196 18.83 4.30 -21.59
N GLU A 197 19.48 4.43 -20.42
CA GLU A 197 20.74 5.19 -20.25
C GLU A 197 21.98 4.41 -20.72
N GLN A 198 21.88 3.11 -21.00
CA GLN A 198 22.99 2.26 -21.44
C GLN A 198 23.06 2.00 -22.96
N GLN A 199 22.16 2.58 -23.75
CA GLN A 199 22.34 2.57 -25.21
C GLN A 199 23.46 3.55 -25.58
N PRO A 200 24.57 3.09 -26.20
CA PRO A 200 25.57 4.01 -26.72
C PRO A 200 24.90 4.90 -27.77
N THR A 201 25.04 6.21 -27.62
CA THR A 201 24.82 7.13 -28.74
C THR A 201 25.80 6.74 -29.85
N LEU A 202 25.29 6.12 -30.92
CA LEU A 202 26.02 5.90 -32.17
C LEU A 202 26.28 7.22 -32.87
#